data_AF-A0A376FBY7-F1
#
_entry.id   AF-A0A376FBY7-F1
#
_cell.length_a   1.000
_cell.length_b   1.000
_cell.length_c   1.000
_cell.angle_alpha   90.00
_cell.angle_beta   90.00
_cell.angle_gamma   90.00
#
_symmetry.space_group_name_H-M   'P 1'
#
loop_
_entity.id
_entity.type
_entity.pdbx_description
1 polymer ?
#
loop_
_entity_poly.entity_id
_entity_poly.type
_entity_poly.pdbx_seq_one_letter_code
_entity_poly.pdbx_strand_id
1 'polypeptide(L)'
;MEFQLAKQGVEVKKDICEHFPYSRQEIYHLVRVNHIRTFNQLISRYGQGHGCEICKPLVGSVLASCWNEYLLKPAHLPLQDTNDRYFANIQKDGTYSIVPRMPAGEVTADGLIAIGQIAKRYSLYSKITGGQRIDSFRRHPGTAAGDLAGAGGSRV
;
A
#
# COMPACT_ATOMS: atom_id res chain seq x y z
N MET A 1 12.14 -18.52 16.89
CA MET A 1 12.02 -17.49 17.94
C MET A 1 10.93 -17.83 18.95
N GLU A 2 9.69 -18.10 18.51
CA GLU A 2 8.57 -18.49 19.39
C GLU A 2 8.88 -19.69 20.33
N PHE A 3 9.51 -20.74 19.79
CA PHE A 3 9.92 -21.92 20.56
C PHE A 3 10.93 -21.62 21.68
N GLN A 4 11.76 -20.59 21.54
CA GLN A 4 12.75 -20.21 22.56
C GLN A 4 12.12 -19.40 23.69
N LEU A 5 11.14 -18.54 23.40
CA LEU A 5 10.39 -17.76 24.39
C LEU A 5 9.45 -18.65 25.23
N ALA A 6 8.81 -19.64 24.60
CA ALA A 6 7.99 -20.63 25.29
C ALA A 6 8.82 -21.47 26.29
N LYS A 7 10.07 -21.83 25.93
CA LYS A 7 11.02 -22.50 26.84
C LYS A 7 11.44 -21.65 28.04
N GLN A 8 11.30 -20.33 27.95
CA GLN A 8 11.61 -19.39 29.03
C GLN A 8 10.38 -19.03 29.88
N GLY A 9 9.23 -19.69 29.66
CA GLY A 9 8.00 -19.46 30.43
C GLY A 9 7.29 -18.15 30.12
N VAL A 10 7.67 -17.47 29.03
CA VAL A 10 7.02 -16.22 28.59
C VAL A 10 5.82 -16.57 27.70
N GLU A 11 4.63 -16.16 28.12
CA GLU A 11 3.40 -16.33 27.34
C GLU A 11 3.44 -15.44 26.09
N VAL A 12 3.50 -16.05 24.91
CA VAL A 12 3.51 -15.34 23.63
C VAL A 12 2.08 -15.10 23.19
N LYS A 13 1.51 -13.94 23.52
CA LYS A 13 0.23 -13.50 22.96
C LYS A 13 0.40 -13.22 21.47
N LYS A 14 -0.40 -13.89 20.64
CA LYS A 14 -0.39 -13.73 19.18
C LYS A 14 -1.39 -12.68 18.69
N ASP A 15 -2.05 -12.01 19.63
CA ASP A 15 -3.03 -10.96 19.40
C ASP A 15 -2.42 -9.82 18.60
N ILE A 16 -3.17 -9.29 17.64
CA ILE A 16 -2.74 -8.11 16.88
C ILE A 16 -2.74 -6.86 17.75
N CYS A 17 -3.81 -6.68 18.55
CA CYS A 17 -4.00 -5.56 19.47
C CYS A 17 -5.24 -5.83 20.35
N GLU A 18 -5.58 -4.92 21.26
CA GLU A 18 -6.78 -4.99 22.12
C GLU A 18 -8.11 -5.16 21.36
N HIS A 19 -8.17 -4.79 20.09
CA HIS A 19 -9.37 -4.90 19.25
C HIS A 19 -9.57 -6.32 18.69
N PHE A 20 -8.49 -7.10 18.55
CA PHE A 20 -8.50 -8.41 17.90
C PHE A 20 -7.56 -9.38 18.64
N PRO A 21 -8.12 -10.31 19.44
CA PRO A 21 -7.35 -11.37 20.12
C PRO A 21 -7.04 -12.52 19.14
N TYR A 22 -6.52 -12.17 17.97
CA TYR A 22 -6.20 -13.08 16.88
C TYR A 22 -4.89 -12.66 16.25
N SER A 23 -4.15 -13.63 15.75
CA SER A 23 -3.00 -13.42 14.87
C SER A 23 -3.42 -12.94 13.48
N ARG A 24 -2.47 -12.38 12.74
CA ARG A 24 -2.66 -12.00 11.33
C ARG A 24 -3.15 -13.17 10.47
N GLN A 25 -2.64 -14.38 10.73
CA GLN A 25 -3.01 -15.59 9.99
C GLN A 25 -4.44 -16.01 10.30
N GLU A 26 -4.87 -15.94 11.56
CA GLU A 26 -6.25 -16.22 11.95
C GLU A 26 -7.23 -15.20 11.37
N ILE A 27 -6.90 -13.90 11.40
CA ILE A 27 -7.71 -12.88 10.73
C ILE A 27 -7.86 -13.17 9.24
N TYR A 28 -6.78 -13.56 8.56
CA TYR A 28 -6.85 -13.96 7.15
C TYR A 28 -7.83 -15.13 6.93
N HIS A 29 -7.74 -16.17 7.75
CA HIS A 29 -8.66 -17.32 7.66
C HIS A 29 -10.10 -16.91 7.94
N LEU A 30 -10.36 -16.12 8.99
CA LEU A 30 -11.68 -15.62 9.32
C LEU A 30 -12.29 -14.83 8.16
N VAL A 31 -11.50 -13.95 7.54
CA VAL A 31 -11.93 -13.16 6.38
C VAL A 31 -12.30 -14.06 5.21
N ARG A 32 -11.44 -15.04 4.88
CA ARG A 32 -11.66 -15.94 3.73
C ARG A 32 -12.84 -16.88 3.93
N VAL A 33 -12.91 -17.58 5.06
CA VAL A 33 -13.92 -18.61 5.33
C VAL A 33 -15.30 -17.99 5.51
N ASN A 34 -15.39 -16.85 6.19
CA ASN A 34 -16.68 -16.20 6.46
C ASN A 34 -17.06 -15.15 5.41
N HIS A 35 -16.32 -15.09 4.29
CA HIS A 35 -16.53 -14.14 3.19
C HIS A 35 -16.67 -12.68 3.66
N ILE A 36 -15.83 -12.25 4.60
CA ILE A 36 -15.92 -10.89 5.16
C ILE A 36 -15.34 -9.89 4.17
N ARG A 37 -16.11 -8.86 3.82
CA ARG A 37 -15.74 -7.87 2.80
C ARG A 37 -15.39 -6.50 3.35
N THR A 38 -15.68 -6.21 4.62
CA THR A 38 -15.46 -4.89 5.21
C THR A 38 -14.86 -4.98 6.60
N PHE A 39 -14.14 -3.93 7.01
CA PHE A 39 -13.62 -3.80 8.37
C PHE A 39 -14.73 -3.86 9.42
N ASN A 40 -15.84 -3.14 9.18
CA ASN A 40 -16.98 -3.12 10.08
C ASN A 40 -17.57 -4.53 10.30
N GLN A 41 -17.69 -5.32 9.23
CA GLN A 41 -18.16 -6.70 9.36
C GLN A 41 -17.20 -7.58 10.18
N LEU A 42 -15.89 -7.40 10.01
CA LEU A 42 -14.88 -8.15 10.75
C LEU A 42 -14.90 -7.76 12.24
N ILE A 43 -14.81 -6.46 12.55
CA ILE A 43 -14.71 -5.98 13.94
C ILE A 43 -16.00 -6.22 14.71
N SER A 44 -17.18 -6.12 14.10
CA SER A 44 -18.45 -6.41 14.79
C SER A 44 -18.65 -7.89 15.13
N ARG A 45 -17.96 -8.82 14.44
CA ARG A 45 -18.12 -10.26 14.66
C ARG A 45 -16.98 -10.89 15.45
N TYR A 46 -15.76 -10.41 15.23
CA TYR A 46 -14.53 -11.03 15.72
C TYR A 46 -13.61 -10.01 16.41
N GLY A 47 -14.13 -8.86 16.80
CA GLY A 47 -13.35 -7.84 17.50
C GLY A 47 -14.21 -6.96 18.40
N GLN A 48 -13.64 -5.86 18.82
CA GLN A 48 -14.30 -4.89 19.70
C GLN A 48 -13.79 -3.47 19.44
N GLY A 49 -14.58 -2.46 19.79
CA GLY A 49 -14.24 -1.05 19.62
C GLY A 49 -14.30 -0.55 18.17
N HIS A 50 -13.49 0.47 17.85
CA HIS A 50 -13.50 1.15 16.53
C HIS A 50 -12.22 0.92 15.71
N GLY A 51 -11.27 0.15 16.24
CA GLY A 51 -9.98 -0.12 15.64
C GLY A 51 -8.96 1.01 15.75
N CYS A 52 -7.69 0.65 15.72
CA CYS A 52 -6.54 1.55 15.84
C CYS A 52 -5.66 1.56 14.58
N GLU A 53 -4.57 2.30 14.65
CA GLU A 53 -3.51 2.40 13.63
C GLU A 53 -2.75 1.09 13.36
N ILE A 54 -2.92 0.07 14.21
CA ILE A 54 -2.32 -1.26 14.02
C ILE A 54 -3.27 -2.17 13.22
N CYS A 55 -4.51 -2.33 13.68
CA CYS A 55 -5.43 -3.32 13.10
C CYS A 55 -6.10 -2.85 11.81
N LYS A 56 -6.36 -1.55 11.63
CA LYS A 56 -6.99 -1.03 10.40
C LYS A 56 -6.14 -1.29 9.15
N PRO A 57 -4.84 -0.93 9.09
CA PRO A 57 -4.03 -1.22 7.90
C PRO A 57 -3.80 -2.72 7.72
N LEU A 58 -3.68 -3.49 8.81
CA LEU A 58 -3.58 -4.96 8.73
C LEU A 58 -4.82 -5.56 8.06
N VAL A 59 -6.01 -5.18 8.51
CA VAL A 59 -7.26 -5.68 7.93
C VAL A 59 -7.44 -5.18 6.50
N GLY A 60 -7.08 -3.93 6.20
CA GLY A 60 -7.05 -3.40 4.83
C GLY A 60 -6.20 -4.27 3.91
N SER A 61 -4.98 -4.61 4.33
CA SER A 61 -4.07 -5.50 3.60
C SER A 61 -4.64 -6.91 3.41
N VAL A 62 -5.29 -7.47 4.44
CA VAL A 62 -5.95 -8.78 4.36
C VAL A 62 -7.11 -8.75 3.36
N LEU A 63 -8.00 -7.76 3.44
CA LEU A 63 -9.13 -7.61 2.53
C LEU A 63 -8.68 -7.44 1.08
N ALA A 64 -7.66 -6.61 0.83
CA ALA A 64 -7.06 -6.46 -0.50
C ALA A 64 -6.50 -7.79 -1.03
N SER A 65 -5.82 -8.57 -0.18
CA SER A 65 -5.27 -9.88 -0.55
C SER A 65 -6.35 -10.92 -0.85
N CYS A 66 -7.49 -10.85 -0.15
CA CYS A 66 -8.58 -11.81 -0.31
C CYS A 66 -9.47 -11.52 -1.52
N TRP A 67 -9.72 -10.23 -1.79
CA TRP A 67 -10.79 -9.81 -2.70
C TRP A 67 -10.33 -8.88 -3.82
N ASN A 68 -9.16 -8.26 -3.69
CA ASN A 68 -8.57 -7.34 -4.66
C ASN A 68 -9.57 -6.29 -5.21
N GLU A 69 -10.38 -5.74 -4.31
CA GLU A 69 -11.37 -4.73 -4.68
C GLU A 69 -10.74 -3.34 -4.83
N TYR A 70 -11.42 -2.46 -5.56
CA TYR A 70 -10.97 -1.09 -5.75
C TYR A 70 -10.80 -0.35 -4.42
N LEU A 71 -9.58 0.14 -4.17
CA LEU A 71 -9.13 0.71 -2.90
C LEU A 71 -9.92 1.96 -2.46
N LEU A 72 -10.38 2.77 -3.42
CA LEU A 72 -11.13 4.01 -3.10
C LEU A 72 -12.64 3.78 -2.93
N LYS A 73 -13.12 2.53 -2.90
CA LYS A 73 -14.51 2.28 -2.48
C LYS A 73 -14.71 2.83 -1.05
N PRO A 74 -15.87 3.42 -0.72
CA PRO A 74 -16.13 4.00 0.60
C PRO A 74 -15.86 3.06 1.77
N ALA A 75 -16.04 1.75 1.60
CA ALA A 75 -15.78 0.75 2.62
C ALA A 75 -14.29 0.50 2.92
N HIS A 76 -13.40 0.74 1.94
CA HIS A 76 -11.97 0.45 2.03
C HIS A 76 -11.13 1.70 2.27
N LEU A 77 -11.60 2.86 1.81
CA LEU A 77 -10.90 4.14 1.89
C LEU A 77 -10.43 4.51 3.32
N PRO A 78 -11.22 4.30 4.40
CA PRO A 78 -10.78 4.64 5.76
C PRO A 78 -9.61 3.78 6.27
N LEU A 79 -9.35 2.64 5.62
CA LEU A 79 -8.27 1.71 5.99
C LEU A 79 -6.94 2.05 5.30
N GLN A 80 -7.00 2.89 4.26
CA GLN A 80 -5.84 3.25 3.46
C GLN A 80 -5.06 4.39 4.09
N ASP A 81 -3.74 4.31 3.99
CA ASP A 81 -2.85 5.42 4.32
C ASP A 81 -2.86 6.50 3.24
N THR A 82 -2.06 7.54 3.43
CA THR A 82 -1.97 8.67 2.50
C THR A 82 -1.54 8.23 1.09
N ASN A 83 -0.57 7.33 0.98
CA ASN A 83 -0.04 6.93 -0.33
C ASN A 83 -1.07 6.13 -1.12
N ASP A 84 -1.75 5.19 -0.46
CA ASP A 84 -2.78 4.35 -1.07
C ASP A 84 -4.02 5.15 -1.46
N ARG A 85 -4.38 6.20 -0.70
CA ARG A 85 -5.51 7.09 -1.05
C ARG A 85 -5.28 7.89 -2.33
N TYR A 86 -4.05 8.28 -2.59
CA TYR A 86 -3.70 9.11 -3.75
C TYR A 86 -3.08 8.31 -4.91
N PHE A 87 -2.84 7.01 -4.72
CA PHE A 87 -2.04 6.18 -5.63
C PHE A 87 -0.69 6.83 -6.00
N ALA A 88 -0.08 7.48 -5.00
CA ALA A 88 1.12 8.28 -5.17
C ALA A 88 2.04 8.09 -3.96
N ASN A 89 3.34 8.11 -4.19
CA ASN A 89 4.30 8.23 -3.10
C ASN A 89 4.44 9.71 -2.76
N ILE A 90 3.98 10.12 -1.58
CA ILE A 90 3.99 11.51 -1.13
C ILE A 90 5.18 11.75 -0.19
N GLN A 91 6.01 12.74 -0.53
CA GLN A 91 7.17 13.14 0.26
C GLN A 91 6.80 14.20 1.31
N LYS A 92 7.66 14.39 2.32
CA LYS A 92 7.44 15.36 3.41
C LYS A 92 7.40 16.82 2.94
N ASP A 93 8.09 17.13 1.84
CA ASP A 93 8.13 18.46 1.22
C ASP A 93 6.90 18.73 0.33
N GLY A 94 5.93 17.81 0.30
CA GLY A 94 4.72 17.91 -0.51
C GLY A 94 4.93 17.55 -1.99
N THR A 95 6.14 17.14 -2.38
CA THR A 95 6.35 16.51 -3.69
C THR A 95 5.73 15.11 -3.72
N TYR A 96 5.45 14.62 -4.92
CA TYR A 96 4.89 13.30 -5.11
C TYR A 96 5.41 12.65 -6.39
N SER A 97 5.43 11.32 -6.37
CA SER A 97 5.65 10.49 -7.54
C SER A 97 4.50 9.52 -7.77
N ILE A 98 4.23 9.22 -9.04
CA ILE A 98 3.20 8.28 -9.47
C ILE A 98 3.87 7.27 -10.39
N VAL A 99 3.69 5.98 -10.08
CA VAL A 99 4.16 4.88 -10.91
C VAL A 99 2.95 4.05 -11.31
N PRO A 100 2.40 4.22 -12.53
CA PRO A 100 1.28 3.43 -13.00
C PRO A 100 1.60 1.94 -12.97
N ARG A 101 0.58 1.13 -12.67
CA ARG A 101 0.70 -0.32 -12.70
C ARG A 101 0.90 -0.79 -14.15
N MET A 102 2.10 -1.28 -14.45
CA MET A 102 2.49 -1.88 -15.73
C MET A 102 2.96 -3.32 -15.46
N PRO A 103 2.05 -4.31 -15.40
CA PRO A 103 2.43 -5.70 -15.12
C PRO A 103 3.37 -6.19 -16.22
N ALA A 104 4.52 -6.74 -15.82
CA ALA A 104 5.59 -7.16 -16.75
C ALA A 104 6.04 -6.06 -17.74
N GLY A 105 5.86 -4.78 -17.39
CA GLY A 105 6.16 -3.65 -18.27
C GLY A 105 5.18 -3.46 -19.42
N GLU A 106 4.04 -4.17 -19.42
CA GLU A 106 3.04 -4.07 -20.47
C GLU A 106 2.21 -2.78 -20.33
N VAL A 107 2.00 -2.14 -21.48
CA VAL A 107 1.15 -0.95 -21.64
C VAL A 107 0.73 -0.87 -23.10
N THR A 108 -0.54 -0.53 -23.35
CA THR A 108 -1.05 -0.33 -24.70
C THR A 108 -0.50 0.96 -25.32
N ALA A 109 -0.55 1.09 -26.64
CA ALA A 109 -0.18 2.34 -27.31
C ALA A 109 -0.99 3.53 -26.77
N ASP A 110 -2.31 3.36 -26.60
CA ASP A 110 -3.18 4.37 -26.00
C ASP A 110 -2.81 4.69 -24.55
N GLY A 111 -2.43 3.67 -23.77
CA GLY A 111 -1.95 3.86 -22.40
C GLY A 111 -0.67 4.68 -22.34
N LEU A 112 0.29 4.42 -23.23
CA LEU A 112 1.52 5.22 -23.36
C LEU A 112 1.22 6.66 -23.72
N ILE A 113 0.34 6.88 -24.70
CA ILE A 113 -0.09 8.22 -25.11
C ILE A 113 -0.76 8.96 -23.94
N ALA A 114 -1.66 8.29 -23.21
CA ALA A 114 -2.34 8.86 -22.05
C ALA A 114 -1.36 9.27 -20.95
N ILE A 115 -0.38 8.42 -20.62
CA ILE A 115 0.67 8.74 -19.64
C ILE A 115 1.47 9.97 -20.11
N GLY A 116 1.86 10.02 -21.39
CA GLY A 116 2.58 11.17 -21.95
C GLY A 116 1.77 12.47 -21.92
N GLN A 117 0.46 12.40 -22.19
CA GLN A 117 -0.45 13.55 -22.11
C GLN A 117 -0.60 14.06 -20.67
N ILE A 118 -0.72 13.16 -19.69
CA ILE A 118 -0.77 13.49 -18.26
C ILE A 118 0.54 14.15 -17.84
N ALA A 119 1.69 13.57 -18.21
CA ALA A 119 3.00 14.11 -17.88
C ALA A 119 3.18 15.53 -18.46
N LYS A 120 2.78 15.77 -19.71
CA LYS A 120 2.79 17.12 -20.32
C LYS A 120 1.85 18.08 -19.60
N ARG A 121 0.61 17.67 -19.31
CA ARG A 121 -0.41 18.52 -18.68
C ARG A 121 0.04 19.04 -17.31
N TYR A 122 0.73 18.19 -16.53
CA TYR A 122 1.16 18.52 -15.19
C TYR A 122 2.67 18.84 -15.10
N SER A 123 3.35 19.01 -16.24
CA SER A 123 4.79 19.29 -16.32
C SER A 123 5.65 18.33 -15.47
N LEU A 124 5.35 17.04 -15.54
CA LEU A 124 6.03 15.98 -14.79
C LEU A 124 7.30 15.54 -15.53
N TYR A 125 8.37 15.33 -14.77
CA TYR A 125 9.50 14.57 -15.26
C TYR A 125 9.14 13.09 -15.26
N SER A 126 9.45 12.38 -16.34
CA SER A 126 9.14 10.96 -16.51
C SER A 126 10.43 10.18 -16.78
N LYS A 127 10.62 9.06 -16.09
CA LYS A 127 11.73 8.12 -16.32
C LYS A 127 11.24 6.69 -16.42
N ILE A 128 11.99 5.85 -17.12
CA ILE A 128 11.82 4.40 -17.04
C ILE A 128 12.63 3.88 -15.86
N THR A 129 11.98 3.09 -15.01
CA THR A 129 12.62 2.45 -13.85
C THR A 129 13.21 1.09 -14.23
N GLY A 130 14.14 0.56 -13.43
CA GLY A 130 14.65 -0.81 -13.59
C GLY A 130 13.56 -1.89 -13.51
N GLY A 131 12.40 -1.57 -12.93
CA GLY A 131 11.22 -2.44 -12.91
C GLY A 131 10.35 -2.38 -14.16
N GLN A 132 10.82 -1.76 -15.25
CA GLN A 132 10.12 -1.59 -16.54
C GLN A 132 8.80 -0.81 -16.41
N ARG A 133 8.79 0.23 -15.57
CA ARG A 133 7.63 1.11 -15.35
C ARG A 133 8.00 2.55 -15.63
N ILE A 134 7.01 3.36 -15.99
CA ILE A 134 7.14 4.81 -16.09
C ILE A 134 6.94 5.41 -14.70
N ASP A 135 7.95 6.04 -14.14
CA ASP A 135 7.88 6.83 -12.91
C ASP A 135 7.77 8.31 -13.28
N SER A 136 6.72 8.97 -12.79
CA SER A 136 6.42 10.37 -13.08
C SER A 136 6.35 11.17 -11.79
N PHE A 137 7.12 12.26 -11.68
CA PHE A 137 7.13 13.10 -10.48
C PHE A 137 7.27 14.58 -10.82
N ARG A 138 6.80 15.42 -9.89
CA ARG A 138 6.86 16.87 -10.04
C ARG A 138 8.31 17.34 -9.90
N ARG A 139 8.81 18.02 -10.91
CA ARG A 139 10.14 18.65 -10.87
C ARG A 139 10.12 19.86 -9.93
N HIS A 140 11.01 19.90 -8.94
CA HIS A 140 11.23 21.10 -8.13
C HIS A 140 11.98 22.15 -8.98
N PRO A 141 11.70 23.46 -8.87
CA PRO A 141 12.37 24.50 -9.67
C PRO A 141 13.89 24.68 -9.45
N GLY A 142 14.58 23.79 -8.74
CA GLY A 142 16.01 23.86 -8.45
C GLY A 142 16.77 22.54 -8.52
N THR A 143 16.13 21.41 -8.83
CA THR A 143 16.80 20.11 -8.95
C THR A 143 17.38 19.95 -10.35
N ALA A 144 18.71 19.83 -10.45
CA ALA A 144 19.37 19.52 -11.71
C ALA A 144 19.01 18.08 -12.13
N ALA A 145 18.99 17.79 -13.43
CA ALA A 145 18.71 16.44 -13.95
C ALA A 145 19.65 15.37 -13.36
N GLY A 146 20.84 15.76 -12.89
CA GLY A 146 21.81 14.88 -12.22
C GLY A 146 21.46 14.52 -10.77
N ASP A 147 20.75 15.38 -10.03
CA ASP A 147 20.43 15.14 -8.61
C ASP A 147 19.41 14.02 -8.43
N LEU A 148 18.60 13.76 -9.45
CA LEU A 148 17.55 12.75 -9.46
C LEU A 148 18.06 11.34 -9.85
N ALA A 149 19.25 11.25 -10.44
CA ALA A 149 19.95 9.99 -10.64
C ALA A 149 20.52 9.43 -9.31
N GLY A 150 20.78 10.30 -8.33
CA GLY A 150 21.32 9.92 -7.00
C GLY A 150 20.28 9.40 -6.00
N ALA A 151 18.99 9.67 -6.20
CA ALA A 151 17.92 9.21 -5.30
C ALA A 151 17.53 7.73 -5.51
N GLY A 152 18.04 7.10 -6.55
CA GLY A 152 17.90 5.66 -6.82
C GLY A 152 19.26 4.99 -6.78
N GLY A 153 19.90 4.96 -5.62
CA GLY A 153 21.14 4.21 -5.43
C GLY A 153 20.95 2.73 -5.70
N SER A 154 21.46 2.25 -6.83
CA SER A 154 22.26 1.03 -6.87
C SER A 154 23.23 1.15 -8.04
N ARG A 155 24.51 1.30 -7.71
CA ARG A 155 25.60 0.97 -8.62
C ARG A 155 25.59 -0.55 -8.76
N VAL A 156 25.21 -1.04 -9.93
CA VAL A 156 25.78 -2.24 -10.54
C VAL A 156 25.93 -1.96 -12.03
#